data_AF-A0A7K3ZLR8-F1
#
_entry.id   AF-A0A7K3ZLR8-F1
#
_cell.length_a   1.000
_cell.length_b   1.000
_cell.length_c   1.000
_cell.angle_alpha   90.00
_cell.angle_beta   90.00
_cell.angle_gamma   90.00
#
_symmetry.space_group_name_H-M   'P 1'
#
loop_
_entity.id
_entity.type
_entity.pdbx_description
1 polymer ?
#
loop_
_entity_poly.entity_id
_entity_poly.type
_entity_poly.pdbx_seq_one_letter_code
_entity_poly.pdbx_strand_id
1 'polypeptide(L)' 'MQLPNSGIEKYLYVVEGVGAVFVAIFLGAYLAGLPTTNVLHADPIIRSSLFGLGAALLILILVGVVLAALRRRK' A
#
# COMPACT_ATOMS: atom_id res chain seq x y z
N MET A 1 5.13 18.13 25.81
CA MET A 1 5.55 18.58 24.46
C MET A 1 6.53 17.55 23.93
N GLN A 2 6.05 16.57 23.16
CA GLN A 2 6.90 15.50 22.62
C GLN A 2 7.74 16.09 21.48
N LEU A 3 9.05 15.84 21.51
CA LEU A 3 9.99 16.37 20.53
C LEU A 3 9.63 15.83 19.14
N PRO A 4 9.54 16.69 18.11
CA PRO A 4 9.25 16.27 16.75
C PRO A 4 10.42 15.43 16.25
N ASN A 5 10.23 14.12 16.29
CA ASN A 5 11.17 13.18 15.71
C ASN A 5 10.83 13.10 14.22
N SER A 6 11.17 14.19 13.52
CA SER A 6 10.70 14.57 12.19
C SER A 6 10.92 13.50 11.11
N GLY A 7 11.84 12.56 11.32
CA GLY A 7 12.04 11.41 10.45
C GLY A 7 10.94 10.34 10.57
N ILE A 8 10.41 10.09 11.77
CA ILE A 8 9.32 9.13 11.99
C ILE A 8 8.02 9.65 11.41
N GLU A 9 7.72 10.93 11.65
CA GLU A 9 6.50 11.57 11.20
C GLU A 9 6.43 11.58 9.67
N LYS A 10 7.53 11.94 9.01
CA LYS A 10 7.65 11.84 7.55
C LYS A 10 7.45 10.41 7.05
N TYR A 11 8.04 9.43 7.72
CA TYR A 11 7.90 8.03 7.35
C TYR A 11 6.45 7.53 7.50
N LEU A 12 5.78 7.83 8.62
CA LEU A 12 4.38 7.51 8.84
C LEU A 12 3.48 8.19 7.82
N TYR A 13 3.70 9.47 7.53
CA TYR A 13 2.94 10.20 6.51
C TYR A 13 3.04 9.57 5.13
N VAL A 14 4.23 9.09 4.74
CA VAL A 14 4.42 8.39 3.46
C VAL A 14 3.69 7.05 3.45
N VAL A 15 3.78 6.27 4.52
CA VAL A 15 3.11 4.97 4.64
C VAL A 15 1.59 5.12 4.63
N GLU A 16 1.06 6.09 5.39
CA GLU A 16 -0.37 6.42 5.42
C GLU A 16 -0.85 6.93 4.07
N GLY A 17 -0.06 7.77 3.38
CA GLY A 17 -0.38 8.24 2.03
C GLY A 17 -0.45 7.11 1.01
N VAL A 18 0.49 6.18 1.04
CA VAL A 18 0.48 4.98 0.18
C VAL A 18 -0.74 4.10 0.48
N GLY A 19 -1.06 3.90 1.76
CA GLY A 19 -2.26 3.17 2.18
C GLY A 19 -3.55 3.83 1.71
N ALA A 20 -3.66 5.15 1.84
CA ALA A 20 -4.83 5.92 1.42
C ALA A 20 -5.05 5.85 -0.10
N VAL A 21 -3.98 5.93 -0.89
CA VAL A 21 -4.05 5.75 -2.36
C VAL A 21 -4.54 4.35 -2.72
N PHE A 22 -4.02 3.31 -2.04
CA PHE A 22 -4.45 1.93 -2.30
C PHE A 22 -5.94 1.72 -1.98
N VAL A 23 -6.40 2.22 -0.83
CA VAL A 23 -7.80 2.17 -0.44
C VAL A 23 -8.67 2.95 -1.43
N ALA A 24 -8.26 4.14 -1.86
CA ALA A 24 -9.01 4.95 -2.83
C ALA A 24 -9.14 4.25 -4.19
N ILE A 25 -8.08 3.62 -4.70
CA ILE A 25 -8.12 2.84 -5.95
C ILE A 25 -9.08 1.65 -5.80
N PHE A 26 -8.99 0.92 -4.69
CA PHE A 26 -9.87 -0.22 -4.43
C PHE A 26 -11.33 0.20 -4.31
N LEU A 27 -11.64 1.24 -3.53
CA LEU A 27 -12.99 1.77 -3.37
C LEU A 27 -13.53 2.29 -4.71
N GLY A 28 -12.71 3.00 -5.49
CA GLY A 28 -13.08 3.49 -6.81
C GLY A 28 -13.44 2.34 -7.76
N ALA A 29 -12.63 1.29 -7.81
CA ALA A 29 -12.90 0.10 -8.62
C ALA A 29 -14.16 -0.66 -8.14
N TYR A 30 -14.39 -0.73 -6.83
CA TYR A 30 -15.56 -1.38 -6.24
C TYR A 30 -16.86 -0.61 -6.51
N LEU A 31 -16.85 0.71 -6.27
CA LEU A 31 -18.02 1.59 -6.43
C LEU A 31 -18.35 1.90 -7.88
N ALA A 32 -17.35 1.96 -8.77
CA ALA A 32 -17.57 2.17 -10.20
C ALA A 32 -18.30 1.00 -10.87
N GLY A 33 -18.45 -0.15 -10.19
CA GLY A 33 -19.15 -1.30 -10.72
C GLY A 33 -18.50 -1.78 -12.00
N LEU A 34 -17.31 -2.38 -11.90
CA LEU A 34 -16.69 -3.02 -13.06
C LEU A 34 -17.71 -3.93 -13.76
N PRO A 35 -17.94 -3.80 -15.08
CA PRO A 35 -18.96 -4.58 -15.78
C PRO A 35 -18.58 -6.07 -15.75
N THR A 36 -19.11 -6.78 -14.75
CA THR A 36 -18.76 -8.17 -14.45
C THR A 36 -19.60 -9.14 -15.27
N THR A 37 -19.23 -9.31 -16.54
CA THR A 37 -19.30 -10.62 -17.22
C THR A 37 -17.91 -11.11 -17.63
N ASN A 38 -16.91 -10.21 -17.64
CA ASN A 38 -15.51 -10.53 -17.82
C ASN A 38 -14.79 -10.59 -16.47
N VAL A 39 -14.28 -11.77 -16.12
CA VAL A 39 -13.43 -11.97 -14.95
C VAL A 39 -12.08 -11.32 -15.24
N LEU A 40 -11.90 -10.05 -14.89
CA LEU A 40 -10.69 -9.26 -15.20
C LEU A 40 -9.38 -9.86 -14.63
N HIS A 41 -9.46 -10.76 -13.66
CA HIS A 41 -8.30 -11.51 -13.16
C HIS A 41 -7.87 -12.67 -14.08
N ALA A 42 -8.72 -13.06 -15.04
CA ALA A 42 -8.37 -13.99 -16.10
C ALA A 42 -7.50 -13.33 -17.18
N ASP A 43 -7.57 -12.00 -17.31
CA ASP A 43 -6.69 -11.26 -18.20
C ASP A 43 -5.25 -11.25 -17.64
N PRO A 44 -4.28 -11.86 -18.36
CA PRO A 44 -2.91 -11.97 -17.89
C PRO A 44 -2.25 -10.61 -17.61
N ILE A 45 -2.64 -9.57 -18.34
CA ILE A 45 -2.04 -8.23 -18.25
C ILE A 45 -2.50 -7.58 -16.95
N ILE A 46 -3.81 -7.51 -16.73
CA ILE A 46 -4.42 -6.95 -15.52
C ILE A 46 -3.90 -7.69 -14.27
N ARG A 47 -3.84 -9.03 -14.33
CA ARG A 47 -3.33 -9.86 -13.23
C ARG A 47 -1.87 -9.57 -12.91
N SER A 48 -1.02 -9.45 -13.94
CA SER A 48 0.41 -9.17 -13.75
C SER A 48 0.66 -7.78 -13.20
N SER A 49 -0.10 -6.77 -13.65
CA SER A 49 -0.03 -5.41 -13.12
C SER A 49 -0.49 -5.33 -11.66
N LEU A 50 -1.61 -5.97 -11.32
CA LEU A 50 -2.10 -6.04 -9.92
C LEU A 50 -1.12 -6.79 -9.02
N PHE A 51 -0.54 -7.88 -9.49
CA PHE A 51 0.47 -8.64 -8.75
C PHE A 51 1.73 -7.80 -8.52
N GLY A 52 2.24 -7.12 -9.56
CA GLY A 52 3.41 -6.26 -9.43
C GLY A 52 3.19 -5.11 -8.44
N LEU A 53 2.03 -4.46 -8.50
CA LEU A 53 1.66 -3.38 -7.58
C LEU A 53 1.49 -3.90 -6.15
N GLY A 54 0.82 -5.04 -5.96
CA GLY A 54 0.67 -5.69 -4.66
C GLY A 54 2.01 -6.12 -4.05
N ALA A 55 2.90 -6.69 -4.85
CA ALA A 55 4.23 -7.12 -4.40
C ALA A 55 5.09 -5.92 -3.96
N ALA A 56 5.08 -4.82 -4.74
CA ALA A 56 5.82 -3.61 -4.38
C ALA A 56 5.34 -3.01 -3.05
N LEU A 57 4.02 -2.95 -2.85
CA LEU A 57 3.42 -2.46 -1.59
C LEU A 57 3.76 -3.38 -0.41
N LEU A 58 3.71 -4.70 -0.61
CA LEU A 58 4.07 -5.66 0.42
C LEU A 58 5.53 -5.49 0.86
N ILE A 59 6.46 -5.31 -0.09
CA ILE A 59 7.88 -5.06 0.22
C ILE A 59 8.03 -3.77 1.04
N LEU A 60 7.36 -2.69 0.66
CA LEU A 60 7.40 -1.42 1.40
C LEU A 60 6.90 -1.56 2.84
N ILE A 61 5.80 -2.30 3.04
CA ILE A 61 5.26 -2.58 4.37
C ILE A 61 6.25 -3.41 5.19
N LEU A 62 6.82 -4.48 4.62
CA LEU A 62 7.76 -5.36 5.31
C LEU A 62 9.03 -4.61 5.72
N VAL A 63 9.61 -3.80 4.82
CA VAL A 63 10.74 -2.92 5.15
C VAL A 63 10.39 -2.00 6.31
N GLY A 64 9.18 -1.44 6.28
CA GLY A 64 8.66 -0.62 7.37
C GLY A 64 8.59 -1.31 8.72
N VAL A 65 8.00 -2.51 8.74
CA VAL A 65 7.89 -3.33 9.93
C VAL A 65 9.28 -3.69 10.47
N VAL A 66 10.22 -4.06 9.60
CA VAL A 66 11.61 -4.37 10.00
C VAL A 66 12.29 -3.15 10.61
N LEU A 67 12.21 -1.98 9.96
CA LEU A 67 12.79 -0.75 10.47
C LEU A 67 12.19 -0.34 11.81
N ALA A 68 10.86 -0.46 11.96
CA ALA A 68 10.17 -0.18 13.21
C ALA A 68 10.58 -1.16 14.33
N ALA A 69 10.73 -2.45 14.01
CA ALA A 69 11.17 -3.48 14.95
C ALA A 69 12.61 -3.27 15.42
N LEU A 70 13.53 -2.95 14.50
CA LEU A 70 14.92 -2.62 14.83
C LEU A 70 15.02 -1.38 15.71
N ARG A 71 14.17 -0.37 15.46
CA ARG A 71 14.14 0.86 16.23
C ARG A 71 13.57 0.69 17.64
N ARG A 72 12.68 -0.27 17.87
CA ARG A 72 12.19 -0.62 19.23
C ARG A 72 13.22 -1.40 20.05
N ARG A 73 14.25 -1.99 19.42
CA ARG A 73 15.32 -2.73 20.09
C ARG A 73 16.54 -1.85 20.47
N LYS A 74 16.61 -0.62 19.98
CA LYS A 74 17.56 0.41 20.44
C LYS A 74 16.90 1.29 21.47
#